data_AF-A0A497N9K9-F1
#
_entry.id   AF-A0A497N9K9-F1
#
_cell.length_a   1.000
_cell.length_b   1.000
_cell.length_c   1.000
_cell.angle_alpha   90.00
_cell.angle_beta   90.00
_cell.angle_gamma   90.00
#
_symmetry.space_group_name_H-M   'P 1'
#
loop_
_entity.id
_entity.type
_entity.pdbx_description
1 polymer ?
#
loop_
_entity_poly.entity_id
_entity_poly.type
_entity_poly.pdbx_seq_one_letter_code
_entity_poly.pdbx_strand_id
1 'polypeptide(L)'
;LHEAMPYDPIQITAAKTALWLNLPKSQRPYLEVELTITPLKRGRSNMLRGRTGQPKHIYGLLFARSSQGYDSVRVCRSRDAEDLYCELQEGKWSEWVLDSFEIDGEQVAGNIRMKLITLSKDGDDFELFVPQIWPIEGYGYPQGIANKLYQKLGPFLQNPARDALGLIDDDTYFELLEYYHQHLASVAQELTATNEWDILFAETHASDYGDHFFLGQADETSGATQNTMKRCIDGLTRTYSSIDRWIGRIIKIADDDTVIVIASDHGGTSSQFTPVIVNDVLAKAGLLSYTNKGEVDWGKTQAAHIGLIHIFINLEGREPNGIVDPNDYEITQRKIIDALLDYKDPKTGFRPFSLAISKENAEILHLSGDLVGDVVFGVHPSFDGAHGRQLPLGSFGISGQHSVFIMAGAGVKKGLALQRSVNVVDVIPTLCHLLGWPMPRNVEGKIVYESIEDPNWHLK
;
A
#
# COMPACT_ATOMS: atom_id res chain seq x y z
N LEU A 1 0.49 7.29 -17.85
CA LEU A 1 -0.41 7.89 -16.84
C LEU A 1 0.01 9.34 -16.69
N HIS A 2 -0.89 10.31 -16.85
CA HIS A 2 -0.59 11.69 -16.45
C HIS A 2 -0.42 11.66 -14.93
N GLU A 3 0.82 11.59 -14.46
CA GLU A 3 1.12 11.62 -13.02
C GLU A 3 0.71 12.99 -12.50
N ALA A 4 -0.32 13.03 -11.65
CA ALA A 4 -0.61 14.21 -10.86
C ALA A 4 0.68 14.60 -10.13
N MET A 5 1.02 15.89 -10.13
CA MET A 5 2.22 16.35 -9.42
C MET A 5 2.18 15.86 -7.97
N PRO A 6 3.31 15.41 -7.40
CA PRO A 6 3.36 14.83 -6.06
C PRO A 6 2.96 15.83 -4.96
N TYR A 7 3.08 17.12 -5.26
CA TYR A 7 2.69 18.24 -4.41
C TYR A 7 1.74 19.20 -5.15
N ASP A 8 0.98 19.95 -4.36
CA ASP A 8 0.13 21.04 -4.85
C ASP A 8 0.95 22.34 -4.80
N PRO A 9 1.34 22.92 -5.95
CA PRO A 9 2.13 24.14 -5.96
C PRO A 9 1.29 25.30 -5.40
N ILE A 10 1.93 26.15 -4.62
CA ILE A 10 1.32 27.31 -3.99
C ILE A 10 2.08 28.57 -4.37
N GLN A 11 1.43 29.72 -4.21
CA GLN A 11 2.08 31.01 -4.35
C GLN A 11 2.00 31.75 -3.02
N ILE A 12 3.17 32.12 -2.49
CA ILE A 12 3.26 33.00 -1.33
C ILE A 12 3.18 34.45 -1.82
N THR A 13 2.27 35.22 -1.26
CA THR A 13 2.07 36.63 -1.62
C THR A 13 2.01 37.50 -0.37
N ALA A 14 2.27 38.80 -0.51
CA ALA A 14 2.00 39.73 0.59
C ALA A 14 0.50 39.76 0.87
N ALA A 15 0.10 39.50 2.13
CA ALA A 15 -1.30 39.53 2.50
C ALA A 15 -1.83 40.96 2.39
N LYS A 16 -2.95 41.13 1.66
CA LYS A 16 -3.64 42.42 1.60
C LYS A 16 -4.38 42.61 2.91
N THR A 17 -3.76 43.27 3.89
CA THR A 17 -4.30 43.41 5.25
C THR A 17 -5.72 44.00 5.31
N ALA A 18 -6.11 44.83 4.33
CA ALA A 18 -7.47 45.36 4.20
C ALA A 18 -8.54 44.29 3.88
N LEU A 19 -8.14 43.13 3.36
CA LEU A 19 -9.02 41.99 3.08
C LEU A 19 -9.10 40.99 4.25
N TRP A 20 -8.26 41.16 5.27
CA TRP A 20 -8.19 40.26 6.42
C TRP A 20 -8.85 40.87 7.65
N LEU A 21 -9.62 40.05 8.37
CA LEU A 21 -10.20 40.39 9.66
C LEU A 21 -9.41 39.76 10.80
N ASN A 22 -9.47 40.38 11.99
CA ASN A 22 -8.95 39.86 13.27
C ASN A 22 -7.47 39.40 13.25
N LEU A 23 -6.62 40.12 12.50
CA LEU A 23 -5.20 39.80 12.37
C LEU A 23 -4.51 39.69 13.76
N PRO A 24 -3.63 38.68 13.96
CA PRO A 24 -2.87 38.56 15.20
C PRO A 24 -1.86 39.71 15.35
N LYS A 25 -1.01 39.66 16.38
CA LYS A 25 0.18 40.53 16.42
C LYS A 25 1.30 39.89 15.62
N SER A 26 1.98 40.67 14.78
CA SER A 26 3.14 40.24 14.01
C SER A 26 4.25 41.29 14.02
N GLN A 27 5.50 40.86 14.09
CA GLN A 27 6.69 41.71 13.97
C GLN A 27 7.18 41.88 12.52
N ARG A 28 6.60 41.13 11.57
CA ARG A 28 6.83 41.26 10.12
C ARG A 28 5.49 41.51 9.39
N PRO A 29 5.51 42.09 8.18
CA PRO A 29 4.33 42.09 7.32
C PRO A 29 3.76 40.68 7.15
N TYR A 30 2.45 40.56 6.94
CA TYR A 30 1.81 39.28 6.74
C TYR A 30 2.07 38.74 5.33
N LEU A 31 2.27 37.44 5.22
CA LEU A 31 2.19 36.73 3.94
C LEU A 31 0.92 35.87 3.92
N GLU A 32 0.42 35.62 2.73
CA GLU A 32 -0.77 34.82 2.48
C GLU A 32 -0.47 33.76 1.42
N VAL A 33 -0.99 32.57 1.66
CA VAL A 33 -1.05 31.46 0.70
C VAL A 33 -2.51 31.05 0.53
N GLU A 34 -2.95 30.93 -0.72
CA GLU A 34 -4.23 30.29 -1.02
C GLU A 34 -3.99 28.79 -1.25
N LEU A 35 -4.76 27.97 -0.54
CA LEU A 35 -4.66 26.51 -0.58
C LEU A 35 -5.98 25.95 -1.09
N THR A 36 -5.93 24.84 -1.81
CA THR A 36 -7.13 24.20 -2.35
C THR A 36 -7.13 22.72 -2.00
N ILE A 37 -8.16 22.28 -1.27
CA ILE A 37 -8.44 20.87 -1.07
C ILE A 37 -9.45 20.44 -2.13
N THR A 38 -9.05 19.54 -3.03
CA THR A 38 -9.93 18.98 -4.07
C THR A 38 -10.20 17.51 -3.76
N PRO A 39 -11.43 17.14 -3.34
CA PRO A 39 -11.76 15.74 -3.12
C PRO A 39 -11.51 14.91 -4.39
N LEU A 40 -11.09 13.66 -4.21
CA LEU A 40 -10.85 12.68 -5.29
C LEU A 40 -9.69 13.02 -6.27
N LYS A 41 -9.07 14.20 -6.20
CA LYS A 41 -8.00 14.65 -7.12
C LYS A 41 -6.85 13.66 -7.26
N ARG A 42 -6.42 13.05 -6.16
CA ARG A 42 -5.30 12.09 -6.12
C ARG A 42 -5.74 10.62 -6.22
N GLY A 43 -7.02 10.36 -6.48
CA GLY A 43 -7.53 9.01 -6.71
C GLY A 43 -7.21 8.50 -8.12
N ARG A 44 -7.07 7.18 -8.28
CA ARG A 44 -6.88 6.57 -9.62
C ARG A 44 -8.15 6.75 -10.44
N SER A 45 -8.04 7.29 -11.66
CA SER A 45 -9.20 7.67 -12.49
C SER A 45 -10.21 6.55 -12.72
N ASN A 46 -9.75 5.30 -12.90
CA ASN A 46 -10.60 4.12 -13.02
C ASN A 46 -11.32 3.75 -11.71
N MET A 47 -10.70 4.01 -10.56
CA MET A 47 -11.27 3.78 -9.23
C MET A 47 -12.26 4.85 -8.81
N LEU A 48 -12.16 6.06 -9.39
CA LEU A 48 -13.11 7.14 -9.12
C LEU A 48 -14.50 6.86 -9.69
N ARG A 49 -14.65 5.94 -10.64
CA ARG A 49 -15.94 5.55 -11.25
C ARG A 49 -16.77 6.75 -11.74
N GLY A 50 -16.10 7.77 -12.27
CA GLY A 50 -16.72 9.00 -12.79
C GLY A 50 -17.15 10.01 -11.72
N ARG A 51 -16.85 9.77 -10.44
CA ARG A 51 -17.16 10.70 -9.34
C ARG A 51 -16.27 11.95 -9.39
N THR A 52 -16.81 13.06 -8.92
CA THR A 52 -16.14 14.36 -8.92
C THR A 52 -16.32 15.09 -7.59
N GLY A 53 -15.27 15.78 -7.14
CA GLY A 53 -15.29 16.59 -5.93
C GLY A 53 -15.16 18.07 -6.24
N GLN A 54 -15.90 18.93 -5.54
CA GLN A 54 -15.74 20.37 -5.69
C GLN A 54 -14.50 20.87 -4.94
N PRO A 55 -13.66 21.72 -5.57
CA PRO A 55 -12.55 22.36 -4.89
C PRO A 55 -13.02 23.23 -3.71
N LYS A 56 -12.35 23.10 -2.57
CA LYS A 56 -12.56 23.93 -1.39
C LYS A 56 -11.33 24.79 -1.14
N HIS A 57 -11.52 26.10 -1.19
CA HIS A 57 -10.45 27.09 -0.96
C HIS A 57 -10.32 27.37 0.54
N ILE A 58 -9.08 27.40 1.02
CA ILE A 58 -8.70 27.75 2.39
C ILE A 58 -7.47 28.67 2.34
N TYR A 59 -7.18 29.39 3.42
CA TYR A 59 -6.15 30.43 3.42
C TYR A 59 -5.13 30.21 4.52
N GLY A 60 -3.84 30.27 4.19
CA GLY A 60 -2.76 30.31 5.18
C GLY A 60 -2.26 31.74 5.37
N LEU A 61 -2.35 32.26 6.60
CA LEU A 61 -1.79 33.55 7.00
C LEU A 61 -0.48 33.31 7.77
N LEU A 62 0.65 33.69 7.17
CA LEU A 62 1.98 33.54 7.76
C LEU A 62 2.34 34.84 8.50
N PHE A 63 2.87 34.69 9.72
CA PHE A 63 3.23 35.82 10.57
C PHE A 63 4.42 35.50 11.48
N ALA A 64 4.99 36.56 12.07
CA ALA A 64 6.19 36.49 12.89
C ALA A 64 5.87 36.90 14.33
N ARG A 65 5.90 35.98 15.28
CA ARG A 65 5.70 36.31 16.71
C ARG A 65 6.92 37.04 17.30
N SER A 66 8.09 36.84 16.72
CA SER A 66 9.36 37.44 17.14
C SER A 66 10.08 38.16 15.98
N SER A 67 11.15 38.88 16.28
CA SER A 67 11.98 39.55 15.28
C SER A 67 12.85 38.60 14.46
N GLN A 68 12.88 37.31 14.81
CA GLN A 68 13.76 36.28 14.20
C GLN A 68 13.27 35.79 12.84
N GLY A 69 12.05 36.16 12.41
CA GLY A 69 11.47 35.71 11.14
C GLY A 69 10.05 35.20 11.27
N TYR A 70 9.48 34.75 10.15
CA TYR A 70 8.24 33.99 10.17
C TYR A 70 8.42 32.70 10.97
N ASP A 71 7.44 32.38 11.81
CA ASP A 71 7.50 31.24 12.71
C ASP A 71 6.13 30.59 12.96
N SER A 72 5.06 31.14 12.38
CA SER A 72 3.70 30.74 12.64
C SER A 72 2.83 30.90 11.39
N VAL A 73 1.87 29.98 11.24
CA VAL A 73 0.81 30.07 10.23
C VAL A 73 -0.55 29.85 10.88
N ARG A 74 -1.55 30.65 10.50
CA ARG A 74 -2.97 30.37 10.75
C ARG A 74 -3.57 29.82 9.47
N VAL A 75 -4.15 28.63 9.51
CA VAL A 75 -4.93 28.09 8.40
C VAL A 75 -6.40 28.36 8.67
N CYS A 76 -7.05 29.13 7.81
CA CYS A 76 -8.39 29.67 7.97
C CYS A 76 -9.34 29.20 6.86
N ARG A 77 -10.64 29.13 7.16
CA ARG A 77 -11.70 28.85 6.17
C ARG A 77 -11.99 30.06 5.27
N SER A 78 -11.75 31.25 5.79
CA SER A 78 -11.95 32.52 5.11
C SER A 78 -10.80 33.48 5.43
N ARG A 79 -10.80 34.69 4.84
CA ARG A 79 -9.84 35.76 5.21
C ARG A 79 -10.22 36.44 6.54
N ASP A 80 -10.50 35.64 7.54
CA ASP A 80 -10.66 36.03 8.93
C ASP A 80 -9.69 35.20 9.76
N ALA A 81 -8.75 35.86 10.44
CA ALA A 81 -7.71 35.18 11.20
C ALA A 81 -8.23 34.53 12.51
N GLU A 82 -9.52 34.65 12.82
CA GLU A 82 -10.21 33.90 13.88
C GLU A 82 -11.09 32.75 13.35
N ASP A 83 -11.39 32.70 12.04
CA ASP A 83 -12.12 31.59 11.41
C ASP A 83 -11.19 30.41 11.08
N LEU A 84 -10.66 29.81 12.14
CA LEU A 84 -9.52 28.92 12.11
C LEU A 84 -9.89 27.45 11.88
N TYR A 85 -9.12 26.77 11.04
CA TYR A 85 -8.87 25.34 11.24
C TYR A 85 -7.84 25.14 12.35
N CYS A 86 -6.69 25.81 12.24
CA CYS A 86 -5.60 25.66 13.19
C CYS A 86 -4.60 26.83 13.13
N GLU A 87 -3.78 26.93 14.16
CA GLU A 87 -2.56 27.74 14.19
C GLU A 87 -1.37 26.80 14.44
N LEU A 88 -0.37 26.85 13.56
CA LEU A 88 0.75 25.91 13.55
C LEU A 88 2.09 26.63 13.60
N GLN A 89 3.06 25.92 14.16
CA GLN A 89 4.49 26.19 14.04
C GLN A 89 5.17 24.99 13.39
N GLU A 90 6.39 25.20 12.89
CA GLU A 90 7.14 24.18 12.15
C GLU A 90 7.29 22.88 12.97
N GLY A 91 7.07 21.74 12.32
CA GLY A 91 7.08 20.42 12.92
C GLY A 91 5.86 20.06 13.78
N LYS A 92 4.86 20.94 13.91
CA LYS A 92 3.66 20.67 14.75
C LYS A 92 2.47 20.22 13.93
N TRP A 93 1.74 19.25 14.49
CA TRP A 93 0.42 18.82 14.02
C TRP A 93 -0.68 19.71 14.58
N SER A 94 -1.74 19.88 13.79
CA SER A 94 -3.02 20.37 14.27
C SER A 94 -3.76 19.28 15.04
N GLU A 95 -4.73 19.71 15.84
CA GLU A 95 -5.85 18.86 16.23
C GLU A 95 -6.68 18.46 15.00
N TRP A 96 -7.49 17.42 15.16
CA TRP A 96 -8.43 17.00 14.13
C TRP A 96 -9.64 17.94 14.09
N VAL A 97 -10.01 18.39 12.90
CA VAL A 97 -11.16 19.28 12.69
C VAL A 97 -12.14 18.62 11.75
N LEU A 98 -13.41 18.49 12.16
CA LEU A 98 -14.46 17.99 11.28
C LEU A 98 -14.89 19.08 10.30
N ASP A 99 -15.09 18.69 9.05
CA ASP A 99 -15.58 19.58 8.00
C ASP A 99 -16.39 18.79 6.95
N SER A 100 -17.00 19.52 6.01
CA SER A 100 -17.79 18.95 4.91
C SER A 100 -17.20 19.29 3.54
N PHE A 101 -17.30 18.32 2.63
CA PHE A 101 -16.80 18.39 1.26
C PHE A 101 -17.88 17.94 0.28
N GLU A 102 -18.06 18.68 -0.81
CA GLU A 102 -19.04 18.31 -1.83
C GLU A 102 -18.46 17.29 -2.81
N ILE A 103 -19.12 16.13 -2.92
CA ILE A 103 -18.81 15.08 -3.88
C ILE A 103 -20.10 14.69 -4.59
N ASP A 104 -20.13 14.81 -5.92
CA ASP A 104 -21.31 14.52 -6.76
C ASP A 104 -22.59 15.27 -6.32
N GLY A 105 -22.44 16.48 -5.77
CA GLY A 105 -23.54 17.31 -5.26
C GLY A 105 -23.99 16.97 -3.84
N GLU A 106 -23.40 15.96 -3.20
CA GLU A 106 -23.69 15.58 -1.82
C GLU A 106 -22.60 16.05 -0.85
N GLN A 107 -23.00 16.45 0.35
CA GLN A 107 -22.08 16.86 1.42
C GLN A 107 -21.57 15.64 2.18
N VAL A 108 -20.27 15.42 2.14
CA VAL A 108 -19.58 14.31 2.80
C VAL A 108 -18.70 14.87 3.91
N ALA A 109 -18.98 14.45 5.15
CA ALA A 109 -18.22 14.87 6.32
C ALA A 109 -16.92 14.07 6.47
N GLY A 110 -15.80 14.76 6.74
CA GLY A 110 -14.48 14.16 6.94
C GLY A 110 -13.59 15.03 7.83
N ASN A 111 -12.64 14.41 8.51
CA ASN A 111 -11.73 15.12 9.41
C ASN A 111 -10.47 15.57 8.68
N ILE A 112 -10.09 16.82 8.89
CA ILE A 112 -8.86 17.42 8.42
C ILE A 112 -7.85 17.42 9.56
N ARG A 113 -6.60 17.10 9.23
CA ARG A 113 -5.43 17.36 10.07
C ARG A 113 -4.34 17.95 9.22
N MET A 114 -3.44 18.72 9.81
CA MET A 114 -2.36 19.39 9.07
C MET A 114 -1.07 19.36 9.88
N LYS A 115 0.08 19.24 9.21
CA LYS A 115 1.41 19.48 9.80
C LYS A 115 2.11 20.56 9.00
N LEU A 116 2.66 21.56 9.69
CA LEU A 116 3.58 22.49 9.04
C LEU A 116 4.94 21.82 8.95
N ILE A 117 5.35 21.42 7.75
CA ILE A 117 6.64 20.74 7.51
C ILE A 117 7.76 21.78 7.51
N THR A 118 7.62 22.82 6.70
CA THR A 118 8.65 23.85 6.51
C THR A 118 8.02 25.24 6.52
N LEU A 119 8.67 26.18 7.22
CA LEU A 119 8.41 27.62 7.10
C LEU A 119 9.74 28.38 7.27
N SER A 120 10.29 28.90 6.18
CA SER A 120 11.55 29.65 6.26
C SER A 120 11.38 30.99 6.97
N LYS A 121 12.44 31.47 7.61
CA LYS A 121 12.42 32.73 8.40
C LYS A 121 12.11 33.96 7.56
N ASP A 122 12.40 33.90 6.26
CA ASP A 122 12.09 34.97 5.30
C ASP A 122 10.77 34.77 4.58
N GLY A 123 10.14 33.60 4.73
CA GLY A 123 8.78 33.33 4.26
C GLY A 123 8.71 32.92 2.79
N ASP A 124 9.84 32.57 2.17
CA ASP A 124 9.92 32.15 0.77
C ASP A 124 9.71 30.64 0.59
N ASP A 125 9.83 29.84 1.65
CA ASP A 125 9.56 28.40 1.65
C ASP A 125 8.42 28.08 2.63
N PHE A 126 7.40 27.36 2.14
CA PHE A 126 6.23 26.95 2.90
C PHE A 126 5.77 25.57 2.44
N GLU A 127 5.73 24.62 3.36
CA GLU A 127 5.23 23.27 3.11
C GLU A 127 4.22 22.86 4.18
N LEU A 128 2.97 22.68 3.77
CA LEU A 128 1.90 22.19 4.62
C LEU A 128 1.49 20.80 4.17
N PHE A 129 1.63 19.83 5.07
CA PHE A 129 1.22 18.47 4.81
C PHE A 129 -0.19 18.22 5.33
N VAL A 130 -1.05 17.67 4.47
CA VAL A 130 -2.42 17.27 4.79
C VAL A 130 -2.54 15.77 4.47
N PRO A 131 -2.66 14.88 5.48
CA PRO A 131 -2.89 13.46 5.23
C PRO A 131 -4.28 13.23 4.64
N GLN A 132 -4.59 11.98 4.34
CA GLN A 132 -5.90 11.57 3.83
C GLN A 132 -7.05 12.15 4.68
N ILE A 133 -7.99 12.81 4.01
CA ILE A 133 -9.28 13.19 4.60
C ILE A 133 -10.25 12.04 4.31
N TRP A 134 -10.59 11.28 5.34
CA TRP A 134 -11.45 10.10 5.22
C TRP A 134 -12.87 10.43 5.71
N PRO A 135 -13.92 9.91 5.05
CA PRO A 135 -15.29 10.10 5.54
C PRO A 135 -15.49 9.47 6.91
N ILE A 136 -16.41 10.01 7.71
CA ILE A 136 -16.73 9.47 9.05
C ILE A 136 -17.67 8.25 9.00
N GLU A 137 -18.26 7.95 7.84
CA GLU A 137 -19.20 6.86 7.65
C GLU A 137 -19.21 6.32 6.21
N GLY A 138 -20.02 5.29 5.94
CA GLY A 138 -20.23 4.74 4.60
C GLY A 138 -19.20 3.72 4.11
N TYR A 139 -18.17 3.41 4.91
CA TYR A 139 -17.11 2.46 4.56
C TYR A 139 -17.08 1.18 5.41
N GLY A 140 -18.06 0.99 6.31
CA GLY A 140 -18.11 -0.16 7.23
C GLY A 140 -19.37 -1.01 7.07
N TYR A 141 -19.24 -2.30 7.39
CA TYR A 141 -20.34 -3.26 7.50
C TYR A 141 -20.35 -3.91 8.90
N PRO A 142 -21.50 -4.05 9.58
CA PRO A 142 -22.82 -3.59 9.16
C PRO A 142 -22.91 -2.06 9.06
N GLN A 143 -23.91 -1.57 8.33
CA GLN A 143 -24.08 -0.14 8.11
C GLN A 143 -24.16 0.61 9.45
N GLY A 144 -23.47 1.76 9.54
CA GLY A 144 -23.40 2.58 10.76
C GLY A 144 -22.24 2.24 11.70
N ILE A 145 -21.55 1.10 11.52
CA ILE A 145 -20.43 0.73 12.41
C ILE A 145 -19.28 1.75 12.37
N ALA A 146 -18.97 2.28 11.18
CA ALA A 146 -17.95 3.30 10.99
C ALA A 146 -18.23 4.57 11.82
N ASN A 147 -19.48 5.07 11.79
CA ASN A 147 -19.87 6.24 12.56
C ASN A 147 -19.80 5.96 14.07
N LYS A 148 -20.28 4.79 14.51
CA LYS A 148 -20.20 4.37 15.93
C LYS A 148 -18.74 4.36 16.43
N LEU A 149 -17.83 3.78 15.65
CA LEU A 149 -16.40 3.77 15.96
C LEU A 149 -15.83 5.18 15.99
N TYR A 150 -16.17 6.02 15.00
CA TYR A 150 -15.76 7.42 14.96
C TYR A 150 -16.19 8.20 16.21
N GLN A 151 -17.44 8.06 16.66
CA GLN A 151 -17.93 8.77 17.85
C GLN A 151 -17.18 8.38 19.14
N LYS A 152 -16.66 7.14 19.20
CA LYS A 152 -15.97 6.64 20.38
C LYS A 152 -14.45 6.82 20.34
N LEU A 153 -13.85 6.60 19.17
CA LEU A 153 -12.40 6.49 18.98
C LEU A 153 -11.81 7.68 18.21
N GLY A 154 -12.66 8.51 17.61
CA GLY A 154 -12.25 9.65 16.80
C GLY A 154 -11.90 9.26 15.34
N PRO A 155 -11.17 10.13 14.63
CA PRO A 155 -10.92 10.00 13.19
C PRO A 155 -10.10 8.77 12.80
N PHE A 156 -10.45 8.16 11.68
CA PHE A 156 -9.72 7.03 11.09
C PHE A 156 -8.90 7.49 9.89
N LEU A 157 -7.66 7.01 9.79
CA LEU A 157 -6.84 7.08 8.58
C LEU A 157 -6.82 5.71 7.94
N GLN A 158 -7.32 5.55 6.72
CA GLN A 158 -7.24 4.27 6.02
C GLN A 158 -5.83 4.03 5.46
N ASN A 159 -5.13 5.11 5.10
CA ASN A 159 -3.78 5.10 4.56
C ASN A 159 -2.91 6.03 5.41
N PRO A 160 -1.82 5.53 6.06
CA PRO A 160 -0.89 6.35 6.85
C PRO A 160 0.07 7.15 5.94
N ALA A 161 -0.46 7.78 4.89
CA ALA A 161 0.27 8.58 3.91
C ALA A 161 1.40 7.83 3.16
N ARG A 162 1.17 6.56 2.78
CA ARG A 162 2.16 5.80 1.98
C ARG A 162 2.59 6.52 0.70
N ASP A 163 1.65 7.21 0.05
CA ASP A 163 1.88 7.87 -1.23
C ASP A 163 2.72 9.16 -1.06
N ALA A 164 2.98 9.56 0.19
CA ALA A 164 3.86 10.68 0.54
C ALA A 164 5.26 10.23 1.01
N LEU A 165 5.54 8.92 1.12
CA LEU A 165 6.87 8.43 1.45
C LEU A 165 7.92 8.98 0.47
N GLY A 166 8.98 9.60 1.01
CA GLY A 166 10.01 10.27 0.22
C GLY A 166 9.65 11.69 -0.24
N LEU A 167 8.41 12.13 -0.05
CA LEU A 167 7.98 13.53 -0.24
C LEU A 167 7.95 14.31 1.07
N ILE A 168 7.67 13.62 2.18
CA ILE A 168 7.76 14.15 3.54
C ILE A 168 8.94 13.51 4.28
N ASP A 169 9.34 14.12 5.39
CA ASP A 169 10.31 13.52 6.28
C ASP A 169 9.78 12.19 6.88
N ASP A 170 10.70 11.27 7.14
CA ASP A 170 10.35 9.93 7.64
C ASP A 170 9.62 10.00 8.99
N ASP A 171 9.96 10.96 9.85
CA ASP A 171 9.34 11.09 11.17
C ASP A 171 7.85 11.41 11.07
N THR A 172 7.46 12.32 10.18
CA THR A 172 6.06 12.62 9.88
C THR A 172 5.30 11.37 9.42
N TYR A 173 5.88 10.54 8.54
CA TYR A 173 5.27 9.28 8.13
C TYR A 173 5.08 8.33 9.32
N PHE A 174 6.12 8.13 10.14
CA PHE A 174 6.04 7.19 11.26
C PHE A 174 5.12 7.66 12.40
N GLU A 175 4.95 8.97 12.60
CA GLU A 175 3.92 9.52 13.49
C GLU A 175 2.50 9.11 13.03
N LEU A 176 2.24 9.13 11.71
CA LEU A 176 0.95 8.68 11.15
C LEU A 176 0.80 7.16 11.18
N LEU A 177 1.88 6.42 10.90
CA LEU A 177 1.86 4.96 10.98
C LEU A 177 1.56 4.49 12.40
N GLU A 178 2.18 5.13 13.40
CA GLU A 178 1.88 4.84 14.80
C GLU A 178 0.43 5.20 15.14
N TYR A 179 -0.06 6.37 14.75
CA TYR A 179 -1.47 6.74 14.92
C TYR A 179 -2.41 5.68 14.32
N TYR A 180 -2.13 5.26 13.08
CA TYR A 180 -2.90 4.27 12.34
C TYR A 180 -2.98 2.93 13.10
N HIS A 181 -1.84 2.37 13.46
CA HIS A 181 -1.77 1.11 14.20
C HIS A 181 -2.42 1.20 15.57
N GLN A 182 -2.18 2.28 16.32
CA GLN A 182 -2.82 2.47 17.62
C GLN A 182 -4.34 2.61 17.48
N HIS A 183 -4.83 3.24 16.41
CA HIS A 183 -6.27 3.33 16.13
C HIS A 183 -6.85 1.96 15.76
N LEU A 184 -6.21 1.18 14.89
CA LEU A 184 -6.65 -0.17 14.53
C LEU A 184 -6.74 -1.11 15.74
N ALA A 185 -5.75 -1.06 16.64
CA ALA A 185 -5.83 -1.82 17.89
C ALA A 185 -7.03 -1.39 18.76
N SER A 186 -7.31 -0.09 18.85
CA SER A 186 -8.48 0.40 19.60
C SER A 186 -9.80 -0.03 18.95
N VAL A 187 -9.87 -0.08 17.61
CA VAL A 187 -11.05 -0.59 16.89
C VAL A 187 -11.28 -2.06 17.21
N ALA A 188 -10.24 -2.89 17.13
CA ALA A 188 -10.35 -4.31 17.48
C ALA A 188 -10.79 -4.52 18.94
N GLN A 189 -10.22 -3.78 19.88
CA GLN A 189 -10.60 -3.82 21.29
C GLN A 189 -12.06 -3.39 21.49
N GLU A 190 -12.52 -2.35 20.80
CA GLU A 190 -13.89 -1.87 20.92
C GLU A 190 -14.91 -2.87 20.37
N LEU A 191 -14.63 -3.44 19.20
CA LEU A 191 -15.53 -4.39 18.56
C LEU A 191 -15.65 -5.67 19.38
N THR A 192 -14.55 -6.19 19.91
CA THR A 192 -14.53 -7.41 20.72
C THR A 192 -15.09 -7.19 22.14
N ALA A 193 -14.97 -5.98 22.71
CA ALA A 193 -15.54 -5.68 24.02
C ALA A 193 -17.05 -5.42 23.99
N THR A 194 -17.62 -5.07 22.83
CA THR A 194 -19.04 -4.68 22.72
C THR A 194 -19.90 -5.66 21.94
N ASN A 195 -19.32 -6.73 21.41
CA ASN A 195 -20.02 -7.76 20.63
C ASN A 195 -19.44 -9.12 20.99
N GLU A 196 -20.26 -10.17 20.90
CA GLU A 196 -19.76 -11.54 20.85
C GLU A 196 -19.01 -11.75 19.52
N TRP A 197 -17.92 -12.50 19.57
CA TRP A 197 -17.08 -12.78 18.41
C TRP A 197 -16.56 -14.21 18.49
N ASP A 198 -16.58 -14.90 17.36
CA ASP A 198 -15.88 -16.18 17.21
C ASP A 198 -14.53 -16.00 16.51
N ILE A 199 -14.41 -14.99 15.62
CA ILE A 199 -13.16 -14.61 14.96
C ILE A 199 -13.02 -13.09 14.89
N LEU A 200 -11.81 -12.62 15.20
CA LEU A 200 -11.30 -11.31 14.83
C LEU A 200 -10.26 -11.43 13.72
N PHE A 201 -10.50 -10.81 12.57
CA PHE A 201 -9.48 -10.55 11.56
C PHE A 201 -9.01 -9.11 11.69
N ALA A 202 -7.70 -8.93 11.90
CA ALA A 202 -7.07 -7.63 11.94
C ALA A 202 -5.87 -7.65 10.98
N GLU A 203 -5.80 -6.67 10.09
CA GLU A 203 -4.83 -6.62 9.00
C GLU A 203 -4.17 -5.23 8.96
N THR A 204 -2.89 -5.21 8.58
CA THR A 204 -2.15 -3.99 8.27
C THR A 204 -1.28 -4.20 7.05
N HIS A 205 -1.43 -3.30 6.09
CA HIS A 205 -0.64 -3.27 4.85
C HIS A 205 0.73 -2.58 5.05
N ALA A 206 1.09 -2.21 6.30
CA ALA A 206 2.26 -1.40 6.59
C ALA A 206 3.60 -2.06 6.22
N SER A 207 3.71 -3.38 6.36
CA SER A 207 4.93 -4.11 5.98
C SER A 207 5.21 -3.97 4.48
N ASP A 208 4.19 -4.10 3.64
CA ASP A 208 4.29 -3.94 2.19
C ASP A 208 4.67 -2.49 1.80
N TYR A 209 4.13 -1.48 2.48
CA TYR A 209 4.56 -0.09 2.29
C TYR A 209 6.03 0.11 2.63
N GLY A 210 6.46 -0.45 3.78
CA GLY A 210 7.84 -0.40 4.23
C GLY A 210 8.78 -1.12 3.26
N ASP A 211 8.36 -2.28 2.75
CA ASP A 211 9.15 -3.07 1.82
C ASP A 211 9.29 -2.37 0.47
N HIS A 212 8.19 -1.87 -0.11
CA HIS A 212 8.23 -1.13 -1.37
C HIS A 212 9.14 0.12 -1.32
N PHE A 213 9.19 0.81 -0.18
CA PHE A 213 9.95 2.05 -0.08
C PHE A 213 11.39 1.85 0.45
N PHE A 214 11.57 1.06 1.51
CA PHE A 214 12.85 0.92 2.19
C PHE A 214 13.62 -0.34 1.79
N LEU A 215 12.98 -1.51 1.63
CA LEU A 215 13.66 -2.80 1.46
C LEU A 215 14.55 -2.87 0.22
N GLY A 216 14.13 -2.21 -0.87
CA GLY A 216 14.89 -2.16 -2.12
C GLY A 216 16.31 -1.62 -1.96
N GLN A 217 16.59 -0.83 -0.91
CA GLN A 217 17.89 -0.20 -0.64
C GLN A 217 18.44 -0.54 0.75
N ALA A 218 17.86 -1.51 1.46
CA ALA A 218 18.25 -1.88 2.83
C ALA A 218 19.40 -2.91 2.90
N ASP A 219 19.96 -3.31 1.76
CA ASP A 219 20.95 -4.39 1.65
C ASP A 219 22.09 -4.01 0.71
N GLU A 220 23.30 -4.52 0.96
CA GLU A 220 24.50 -4.26 0.15
C GLU A 220 24.32 -4.67 -1.33
N THR A 221 23.50 -5.69 -1.59
CA THR A 221 23.17 -6.15 -2.94
C THR A 221 22.53 -5.05 -3.80
N SER A 222 21.91 -4.05 -3.18
CA SER A 222 21.30 -2.91 -3.88
C SER A 222 22.32 -1.92 -4.47
N GLY A 223 23.57 -1.95 -3.98
CA GLY A 223 24.59 -0.96 -4.34
C GLY A 223 24.33 0.44 -3.76
N ALA A 224 23.39 0.59 -2.82
CA ALA A 224 23.11 1.85 -2.15
C ALA A 224 24.30 2.31 -1.27
N THR A 225 24.37 3.63 -1.03
CA THR A 225 25.40 4.18 -0.12
C THR A 225 25.16 3.73 1.32
N GLN A 226 26.20 3.72 2.17
CA GLN A 226 26.05 3.36 3.60
C GLN A 226 24.99 4.20 4.33
N ASN A 227 24.90 5.51 4.04
CA ASN A 227 23.90 6.38 4.65
C ASN A 227 22.48 6.03 4.19
N THR A 228 22.30 5.72 2.90
CA THR A 228 21.02 5.28 2.35
C THR A 228 20.59 3.94 2.95
N MET A 229 21.48 2.94 2.96
CA MET A 229 21.20 1.63 3.55
C MET A 229 20.81 1.75 5.01
N LYS A 230 21.55 2.55 5.79
CA LYS A 230 21.22 2.80 7.20
C LYS A 230 19.82 3.40 7.36
N ARG A 231 19.48 4.45 6.60
CA ARG A 231 18.13 5.05 6.62
C ARG A 231 17.05 4.03 6.29
N CYS A 232 17.28 3.19 5.29
CA CYS A 232 16.31 2.16 4.88
C CYS A 232 16.15 1.05 5.93
N ILE A 233 17.25 0.58 6.54
CA ILE A 233 17.20 -0.37 7.66
C ILE A 233 16.46 0.24 8.86
N ASP A 234 16.72 1.51 9.18
CA ASP A 234 16.03 2.23 10.25
C ASP A 234 14.52 2.35 9.93
N GLY A 235 14.17 2.65 8.67
CA GLY A 235 12.79 2.68 8.17
C GLY A 235 12.06 1.34 8.35
N LEU A 236 12.64 0.25 7.86
CA LEU A 236 12.09 -1.11 8.05
C LEU A 236 11.95 -1.44 9.53
N THR A 237 12.97 -1.14 10.34
CA THR A 237 12.95 -1.38 11.79
C THR A 237 11.79 -0.64 12.46
N ARG A 238 11.55 0.62 12.10
CA ARG A 238 10.44 1.42 12.64
C ARG A 238 9.08 0.89 12.19
N THR A 239 8.94 0.46 10.94
CA THR A 239 7.72 -0.19 10.42
C THR A 239 7.38 -1.43 11.24
N TYR A 240 8.31 -2.39 11.32
CA TYR A 240 8.09 -3.63 12.07
C TYR A 240 7.96 -3.40 13.58
N SER A 241 8.63 -2.39 14.15
CA SER A 241 8.43 -2.02 15.56
C SER A 241 7.03 -1.49 15.84
N SER A 242 6.43 -0.76 14.91
CA SER A 242 5.04 -0.29 15.03
C SER A 242 4.05 -1.45 14.90
N ILE A 243 4.28 -2.36 13.96
CA ILE A 243 3.51 -3.61 13.80
C ILE A 243 3.60 -4.47 15.07
N ASP A 244 4.80 -4.62 15.66
CA ASP A 244 5.00 -5.38 16.91
C ASP A 244 4.17 -4.82 18.07
N ARG A 245 4.22 -3.49 18.29
CA ARG A 245 3.38 -2.83 19.31
C ARG A 245 1.88 -3.03 19.05
N TRP A 246 1.46 -2.98 17.79
CA TRP A 246 0.08 -3.22 17.39
C TRP A 246 -0.36 -4.65 17.70
N ILE A 247 0.40 -5.66 17.25
CA ILE A 247 0.19 -7.07 17.59
C ILE A 247 0.12 -7.24 19.11
N GLY A 248 1.07 -6.64 19.85
CA GLY A 248 1.11 -6.67 21.30
C GLY A 248 -0.12 -6.10 22.00
N ARG A 249 -0.89 -5.21 21.36
CA ARG A 249 -2.20 -4.75 21.85
C ARG A 249 -3.33 -5.69 21.46
N ILE A 250 -3.31 -6.24 20.25
CA ILE A 250 -4.33 -7.18 19.76
C ILE A 250 -4.29 -8.48 20.56
N ILE A 251 -3.12 -9.07 20.81
CA ILE A 251 -3.01 -10.34 21.53
C ILE A 251 -3.49 -10.25 22.99
N LYS A 252 -3.60 -9.04 23.56
CA LYS A 252 -4.15 -8.83 24.91
C LYS A 252 -5.68 -8.91 24.96
N ILE A 253 -6.35 -8.96 23.80
CA ILE A 253 -7.78 -9.21 23.70
C ILE A 253 -8.08 -10.70 23.96
N ALA A 254 -7.17 -11.58 23.54
CA ALA A 254 -7.30 -13.02 23.67
C ALA A 254 -7.31 -13.48 25.14
N ASP A 255 -8.15 -14.48 25.42
CA ASP A 255 -8.18 -15.21 26.69
C ASP A 255 -7.46 -16.57 26.57
N ASP A 256 -7.57 -17.41 27.61
CA ASP A 256 -6.93 -18.73 27.66
C ASP A 256 -7.52 -19.74 26.64
N ASP A 257 -8.73 -19.48 26.12
CA ASP A 257 -9.44 -20.32 25.15
C ASP A 257 -9.30 -19.80 23.71
N THR A 258 -8.56 -18.71 23.51
CA THR A 258 -8.35 -18.10 22.20
C THR A 258 -7.10 -18.65 21.51
N VAL A 259 -7.22 -19.03 20.25
CA VAL A 259 -6.08 -19.25 19.35
C VAL A 259 -5.71 -17.96 18.62
N ILE A 260 -4.41 -17.65 18.57
CA ILE A 260 -3.85 -16.51 17.84
C ILE A 260 -3.08 -17.05 16.65
N VAL A 261 -3.31 -16.47 15.47
CA VAL A 261 -2.52 -16.73 14.26
C VAL A 261 -2.05 -15.40 13.68
N ILE A 262 -0.76 -15.33 13.39
CA ILE A 262 -0.14 -14.25 12.64
C ILE A 262 0.36 -14.86 11.34
N ALA A 263 -0.14 -14.35 10.22
CA ALA A 263 0.27 -14.79 8.90
C ALA A 263 0.50 -13.58 7.98
N SER A 264 1.40 -13.73 7.00
CA SER A 264 1.50 -12.80 5.87
C SER A 264 1.10 -13.47 4.57
N ASP A 265 0.61 -12.69 3.62
CA ASP A 265 0.27 -13.14 2.27
C ASP A 265 1.52 -13.39 1.43
N HIS A 266 2.55 -12.56 1.58
CA HIS A 266 3.87 -12.73 0.97
C HIS A 266 4.99 -12.11 1.81
N GLY A 267 6.22 -12.25 1.32
CA GLY A 267 7.38 -11.47 1.75
C GLY A 267 7.85 -10.49 0.66
N GLY A 268 9.10 -10.04 0.77
CA GLY A 268 9.70 -9.06 -0.12
C GLY A 268 11.18 -9.35 -0.34
N THR A 269 11.76 -8.91 -1.45
CA THR A 269 13.20 -9.00 -1.72
C THR A 269 13.80 -7.64 -1.99
N SER A 270 15.05 -7.44 -1.56
CA SER A 270 15.86 -6.30 -2.00
C SER A 270 16.04 -6.31 -3.52
N SER A 271 16.32 -5.13 -4.07
CA SER A 271 16.44 -4.92 -5.52
C SER A 271 17.89 -4.65 -5.87
N GLN A 272 18.40 -5.29 -6.93
CA GLN A 272 19.76 -5.04 -7.42
C GLN A 272 19.75 -4.48 -8.85
N PHE A 273 18.99 -5.11 -9.75
CA PHE A 273 18.94 -4.71 -11.15
C PHE A 273 17.61 -4.05 -11.51
N THR A 274 17.62 -3.28 -12.59
CA THR A 274 16.39 -2.71 -13.15
C THR A 274 15.44 -3.84 -13.52
N PRO A 275 14.16 -3.78 -13.13
CA PRO A 275 13.23 -4.82 -13.51
C PRO A 275 13.00 -4.89 -15.01
N VAL A 276 12.82 -6.12 -15.50
CA VAL A 276 12.66 -6.39 -16.93
C VAL A 276 11.30 -5.87 -17.41
N ILE A 277 11.31 -5.17 -18.54
CA ILE A 277 10.10 -4.79 -19.28
C ILE A 277 9.78 -5.94 -20.23
N VAL A 278 8.84 -6.81 -19.84
CA VAL A 278 8.53 -8.06 -20.57
C VAL A 278 8.02 -7.79 -21.99
N ASN A 279 7.21 -6.74 -22.19
CA ASN A 279 6.75 -6.34 -23.53
C ASN A 279 7.90 -5.96 -24.47
N ASP A 280 9.01 -5.45 -23.97
CA ASP A 280 10.19 -5.15 -24.80
C ASP A 280 10.94 -6.43 -25.20
N VAL A 281 10.89 -7.47 -24.36
CA VAL A 281 11.41 -8.80 -24.71
C VAL A 281 10.56 -9.41 -25.84
N LEU A 282 9.23 -9.34 -25.72
CA LEU A 282 8.30 -9.80 -26.75
C LEU A 282 8.46 -9.01 -28.05
N ALA A 283 8.65 -7.69 -27.97
CA ALA A 283 8.86 -6.85 -29.14
C ALA A 283 10.16 -7.20 -29.88
N LYS A 284 11.26 -7.46 -29.15
CA LYS A 284 12.52 -7.91 -29.75
C LYS A 284 12.41 -9.28 -30.42
N ALA A 285 11.54 -10.14 -29.93
CA ALA A 285 11.24 -11.44 -30.54
C ALA A 285 10.24 -11.33 -31.72
N GLY A 286 9.73 -10.14 -32.03
CA GLY A 286 8.74 -9.92 -33.09
C GLY A 286 7.32 -10.35 -32.72
N LEU A 287 7.04 -10.57 -31.44
CA LEU A 287 5.72 -11.03 -30.93
C LEU A 287 4.82 -9.86 -30.50
N LEU A 288 5.40 -8.68 -30.27
CA LEU A 288 4.69 -7.46 -29.90
C LEU A 288 5.14 -6.29 -30.78
N SER A 289 4.21 -5.41 -31.12
CA SER A 289 4.49 -4.18 -31.86
C SER A 289 3.99 -2.96 -31.10
N TYR A 290 4.71 -1.85 -31.21
CA TYR A 290 4.25 -0.56 -30.71
C TYR A 290 3.86 0.35 -31.87
N THR A 291 2.86 1.20 -31.66
CA THR A 291 2.53 2.31 -32.55
C THR A 291 3.58 3.42 -32.43
N ASN A 292 3.53 4.41 -33.33
CA ASN A 292 4.42 5.59 -33.27
C ASN A 292 4.26 6.41 -31.98
N LYS A 293 3.18 6.18 -31.19
CA LYS A 293 2.95 6.82 -29.89
C LYS A 293 3.50 6.01 -28.71
N GLY A 294 4.12 4.86 -28.96
CA GLY A 294 4.61 3.96 -27.91
C GLY A 294 3.53 3.10 -27.25
N GLU A 295 2.31 3.11 -27.78
CA GLU A 295 1.21 2.25 -27.33
C GLU A 295 1.26 0.90 -28.04
N VAL A 296 0.74 -0.17 -27.45
CA VAL A 296 0.68 -1.49 -28.10
C VAL A 296 -0.19 -1.42 -29.38
N ASP A 297 0.37 -1.83 -30.51
CA ASP A 297 -0.33 -1.98 -31.80
C ASP A 297 -1.00 -3.36 -31.84
N TRP A 298 -2.23 -3.45 -31.33
CA TRP A 298 -2.98 -4.72 -31.23
C TRP A 298 -3.22 -5.40 -32.57
N GLY A 299 -3.27 -4.66 -33.68
CA GLY A 299 -3.41 -5.22 -35.02
C GLY A 299 -2.16 -5.95 -35.53
N LYS A 300 -1.03 -5.84 -34.82
CA LYS A 300 0.26 -6.47 -35.16
C LYS A 300 0.90 -7.20 -33.98
N THR A 301 0.21 -7.31 -32.86
CA THR A 301 0.72 -7.92 -31.63
C THR A 301 0.12 -9.30 -31.48
N GLN A 302 0.99 -10.32 -31.43
CA GLN A 302 0.60 -11.71 -31.22
C GLN A 302 0.46 -12.05 -29.74
N ALA A 303 1.24 -11.41 -28.87
CA ALA A 303 1.15 -11.62 -27.42
C ALA A 303 1.59 -10.39 -26.63
N ALA A 304 1.03 -10.23 -25.43
CA ALA A 304 1.36 -9.14 -24.52
C ALA A 304 1.43 -9.62 -23.07
N HIS A 305 2.37 -9.04 -22.32
CA HIS A 305 2.41 -9.15 -20.86
C HIS A 305 1.27 -8.29 -20.28
N ILE A 306 0.40 -8.93 -19.50
CA ILE A 306 -0.75 -8.32 -18.83
C ILE A 306 -0.77 -8.78 -17.39
N GLY A 307 -0.92 -7.84 -16.45
CA GLY A 307 -0.87 -8.13 -15.02
C GLY A 307 0.56 -8.37 -14.54
N LEU A 308 0.76 -9.38 -13.70
CA LEU A 308 2.01 -9.58 -12.95
C LEU A 308 2.96 -10.54 -13.66
N ILE A 309 2.56 -11.81 -13.80
CA ILE A 309 3.39 -12.90 -14.34
C ILE A 309 2.79 -13.59 -15.57
N HIS A 310 1.79 -12.97 -16.19
CA HIS A 310 0.98 -13.58 -17.25
C HIS A 310 1.24 -12.92 -18.60
N ILE A 311 1.42 -13.76 -19.62
CA ILE A 311 1.44 -13.33 -21.01
C ILE A 311 0.25 -13.98 -21.71
N PHE A 312 -0.55 -13.14 -22.37
CA PHE A 312 -1.71 -13.57 -23.13
C PHE A 312 -1.41 -13.46 -24.62
N ILE A 313 -1.80 -14.48 -25.36
CA ILE A 313 -1.82 -14.55 -26.81
C ILE A 313 -3.07 -13.82 -27.29
N ASN A 314 -2.92 -12.95 -28.27
CA ASN A 314 -4.00 -12.23 -28.95
C ASN A 314 -4.66 -13.19 -29.97
N LEU A 315 -5.40 -14.16 -29.46
CA LEU A 315 -5.96 -15.30 -30.17
C LEU A 315 -7.26 -14.90 -30.88
N GLU A 316 -7.37 -15.27 -32.16
CA GLU A 316 -8.59 -15.04 -32.94
C GLU A 316 -9.79 -15.74 -32.29
N GLY A 317 -10.90 -15.01 -32.16
CA GLY A 317 -12.13 -15.51 -31.56
C GLY A 317 -12.17 -15.48 -30.03
N ARG A 318 -11.06 -15.18 -29.34
CA ARG A 318 -11.01 -14.99 -27.88
C ARG A 318 -10.80 -13.52 -27.52
N GLU A 319 -9.81 -12.87 -28.10
CA GLU A 319 -9.53 -11.45 -27.89
C GLU A 319 -10.27 -10.57 -28.91
N PRO A 320 -10.73 -9.36 -28.55
CA PRO A 320 -11.50 -8.49 -29.45
C PRO A 320 -10.81 -8.15 -30.78
N ASN A 321 -9.47 -8.16 -30.81
CA ASN A 321 -8.65 -7.91 -31.99
C ASN A 321 -7.66 -9.05 -32.22
N GLY A 322 -8.04 -10.29 -31.91
CA GLY A 322 -7.21 -11.47 -32.07
C GLY A 322 -6.68 -11.64 -33.49
N ILE A 323 -5.38 -11.87 -33.63
CA ILE A 323 -4.69 -12.05 -34.93
C ILE A 323 -3.97 -13.39 -35.06
N VAL A 324 -3.83 -14.13 -33.95
CA VAL A 324 -3.20 -15.45 -33.96
C VAL A 324 -4.26 -16.48 -34.29
N ASP A 325 -4.08 -17.21 -35.40
CA ASP A 325 -4.94 -18.33 -35.79
C ASP A 325 -4.93 -19.39 -34.67
N PRO A 326 -6.07 -19.98 -34.29
CA PRO A 326 -6.12 -21.04 -33.28
C PRO A 326 -5.17 -22.22 -33.55
N ASN A 327 -4.88 -22.53 -34.82
CA ASN A 327 -3.92 -23.59 -35.20
C ASN A 327 -2.46 -23.20 -34.90
N ASP A 328 -2.16 -21.90 -34.78
CA ASP A 328 -0.84 -21.37 -34.45
C ASP A 328 -0.65 -21.13 -32.94
N TYR A 329 -1.66 -21.44 -32.11
CA TYR A 329 -1.63 -21.17 -30.66
C TYR A 329 -0.41 -21.81 -29.98
N GLU A 330 -0.20 -23.11 -30.13
CA GLU A 330 0.90 -23.84 -29.46
C GLU A 330 2.27 -23.36 -29.96
N ILE A 331 2.39 -23.09 -31.27
CA ILE A 331 3.62 -22.57 -31.88
C ILE A 331 3.94 -21.18 -31.33
N THR A 332 2.92 -20.32 -31.18
CA THR A 332 3.07 -18.98 -30.63
C THR A 332 3.43 -19.02 -29.15
N GLN A 333 2.77 -19.89 -28.37
CA GLN A 333 3.08 -20.14 -26.97
C GLN A 333 4.54 -20.58 -26.79
N ARG A 334 5.03 -21.49 -27.64
CA ARG A 334 6.43 -21.94 -27.62
C ARG A 334 7.40 -20.81 -27.95
N LYS A 335 7.12 -20.00 -28.98
CA LYS A 335 7.95 -18.84 -29.33
C LYS A 335 8.06 -17.83 -28.18
N ILE A 336 6.98 -17.60 -27.44
CA ILE A 336 6.99 -16.74 -26.25
C ILE A 336 7.93 -17.33 -25.19
N ILE A 337 7.77 -18.61 -24.86
CA ILE A 337 8.62 -19.29 -23.86
C ILE A 337 10.10 -19.21 -24.25
N ASP A 338 10.43 -19.55 -25.50
CA ASP A 338 11.81 -19.51 -25.99
C ASP A 338 12.36 -18.06 -25.95
N ALA A 339 11.56 -17.06 -26.34
CA ALA A 339 11.96 -15.65 -26.26
C ALA A 339 12.29 -15.19 -24.85
N LEU A 340 11.55 -15.65 -23.83
CA LEU A 340 11.84 -15.33 -22.44
C LEU A 340 13.11 -16.04 -21.94
N LEU A 341 13.25 -17.34 -22.22
CA LEU A 341 14.38 -18.13 -21.73
C LEU A 341 15.71 -17.79 -22.42
N ASP A 342 15.66 -17.35 -23.68
CA ASP A 342 16.85 -16.91 -24.41
C ASP A 342 17.25 -15.47 -24.10
N TYR A 343 16.33 -14.65 -23.56
CA TYR A 343 16.61 -13.26 -23.27
C TYR A 343 17.76 -13.10 -22.27
N LYS A 344 18.77 -12.35 -22.70
CA LYS A 344 19.90 -11.91 -21.89
C LYS A 344 19.79 -10.42 -21.68
N ASP A 345 19.71 -9.98 -20.43
CA ASP A 345 19.70 -8.57 -20.10
C ASP A 345 21.04 -7.93 -20.59
N PRO A 346 20.99 -6.88 -21.41
CA PRO A 346 22.19 -6.34 -22.05
C PRO A 346 23.09 -5.54 -21.09
N LYS A 347 22.56 -5.08 -19.94
CA LYS A 347 23.33 -4.31 -18.96
C LYS A 347 24.15 -5.23 -18.05
N THR A 348 23.54 -6.34 -17.64
CA THR A 348 24.10 -7.28 -16.66
C THR A 348 24.73 -8.51 -17.31
N GLY A 349 24.26 -8.89 -18.50
CA GLY A 349 24.64 -10.14 -19.14
C GLY A 349 24.01 -11.37 -18.49
N PHE A 350 23.04 -11.24 -17.59
CA PHE A 350 22.34 -12.38 -17.00
C PHE A 350 21.02 -12.68 -17.70
N ARG A 351 20.51 -13.89 -17.53
CA ARG A 351 19.16 -14.27 -17.94
C ARG A 351 18.22 -14.02 -16.76
N PRO A 352 17.29 -13.06 -16.86
CA PRO A 352 16.45 -12.69 -15.74
C PRO A 352 15.29 -13.67 -15.52
N PHE A 353 14.80 -14.36 -16.55
CA PHE A 353 13.71 -15.32 -16.40
C PHE A 353 14.24 -16.65 -15.85
N SER A 354 13.77 -17.02 -14.66
CA SER A 354 14.07 -18.31 -14.01
C SER A 354 13.08 -19.40 -14.41
N LEU A 355 11.89 -19.01 -14.85
CA LEU A 355 10.83 -19.90 -15.31
C LEU A 355 10.06 -19.24 -16.45
N ALA A 356 9.68 -20.01 -17.46
CA ALA A 356 8.66 -19.68 -18.43
C ALA A 356 7.98 -20.98 -18.86
N ILE A 357 6.69 -21.12 -18.59
CA ILE A 357 5.93 -22.35 -18.81
C ILE A 357 4.58 -22.05 -19.45
N SER A 358 4.05 -23.04 -20.15
CA SER A 358 2.71 -22.97 -20.72
C SER A 358 1.65 -22.94 -19.62
N LYS A 359 0.47 -22.39 -19.95
CA LYS A 359 -0.70 -22.38 -19.07
C LYS A 359 -1.04 -23.76 -18.52
N GLU A 360 -0.95 -24.80 -19.33
CA GLU A 360 -1.27 -26.18 -18.97
C GLU A 360 -0.29 -26.71 -17.92
N ASN A 361 0.98 -26.31 -17.99
CA ASN A 361 1.98 -26.69 -17.01
C ASN A 361 1.96 -25.81 -15.75
N ALA A 362 1.33 -24.62 -15.80
CA ALA A 362 1.23 -23.71 -14.66
C ALA A 362 0.36 -24.26 -13.52
N GLU A 363 -0.41 -25.33 -13.77
CA GLU A 363 -1.17 -26.05 -12.75
C GLU A 363 -0.29 -26.54 -11.59
N ILE A 364 0.99 -26.87 -11.84
CA ILE A 364 1.95 -27.25 -10.78
C ILE A 364 2.23 -26.12 -9.78
N LEU A 365 1.88 -24.87 -10.14
CA LEU A 365 1.99 -23.68 -9.31
C LEU A 365 0.62 -23.24 -8.77
N HIS A 366 -0.40 -24.10 -8.86
CA HIS A 366 -1.80 -23.78 -8.53
C HIS A 366 -2.38 -22.63 -9.37
N LEU A 367 -1.90 -22.47 -10.61
CA LEU A 367 -2.42 -21.50 -11.57
C LEU A 367 -3.17 -22.26 -12.68
N SER A 368 -4.51 -22.22 -12.63
CA SER A 368 -5.37 -22.81 -13.66
C SER A 368 -6.61 -21.93 -13.95
N GLY A 369 -7.33 -22.27 -15.02
CA GLY A 369 -8.57 -21.59 -15.42
C GLY A 369 -8.38 -20.39 -16.38
N ASP A 370 -9.48 -19.72 -16.70
CA ASP A 370 -9.53 -18.75 -17.80
C ASP A 370 -8.75 -17.45 -17.55
N LEU A 371 -8.49 -17.13 -16.28
CA LEU A 371 -7.75 -15.93 -15.89
C LEU A 371 -6.23 -16.10 -15.94
N VAL A 372 -5.73 -17.32 -16.17
CA VAL A 372 -4.30 -17.59 -16.31
C VAL A 372 -3.88 -17.34 -17.74
N GLY A 373 -2.83 -16.54 -17.91
CA GLY A 373 -2.20 -16.28 -19.22
C GLY A 373 -1.70 -17.55 -19.88
N ASP A 374 -1.61 -17.52 -21.21
CA ASP A 374 -1.18 -18.65 -22.04
C ASP A 374 0.28 -19.04 -21.77
N VAL A 375 1.08 -18.09 -21.29
CA VAL A 375 2.41 -18.33 -20.72
C VAL A 375 2.51 -17.65 -19.36
N VAL A 376 3.03 -18.40 -18.39
CA VAL A 376 3.36 -17.90 -17.05
C VAL A 376 4.88 -17.90 -16.89
N PHE A 377 5.43 -16.85 -16.28
CA PHE A 377 6.87 -16.75 -16.06
C PHE A 377 7.21 -16.39 -14.62
N GLY A 378 8.46 -16.61 -14.25
CA GLY A 378 9.06 -16.14 -13.01
C GLY A 378 10.43 -15.54 -13.28
N VAL A 379 10.76 -14.42 -12.65
CA VAL A 379 12.09 -13.80 -12.74
C VAL A 379 12.96 -14.14 -11.53
N HIS A 380 14.27 -14.08 -11.72
CA HIS A 380 15.22 -14.16 -10.62
C HIS A 380 14.99 -12.96 -9.68
N PRO A 381 15.00 -13.14 -8.35
CA PRO A 381 14.66 -12.10 -7.37
C PRO A 381 15.40 -10.75 -7.58
N SER A 382 16.67 -10.80 -8.01
CA SER A 382 17.48 -9.61 -8.29
C SER A 382 16.92 -8.70 -9.40
N PHE A 383 15.93 -9.16 -10.17
CA PHE A 383 15.26 -8.44 -11.27
C PHE A 383 13.77 -8.14 -11.00
N ASP A 384 13.23 -8.43 -9.81
CA ASP A 384 11.79 -8.26 -9.54
C ASP A 384 11.45 -6.82 -9.13
N GLY A 385 12.29 -6.16 -8.33
CA GLY A 385 12.06 -4.78 -7.92
C GLY A 385 11.27 -4.60 -6.61
N ALA A 386 10.66 -5.67 -6.06
CA ALA A 386 10.22 -5.80 -4.67
C ALA A 386 9.65 -7.22 -4.42
N HIS A 387 8.48 -7.53 -4.99
CA HIS A 387 7.82 -8.84 -4.95
C HIS A 387 6.85 -9.00 -6.13
N GLY A 388 6.39 -10.23 -6.34
CA GLY A 388 5.28 -10.54 -7.25
C GLY A 388 5.66 -11.13 -8.61
N ARG A 389 6.87 -10.92 -9.15
CA ARG A 389 7.28 -11.57 -10.42
C ARG A 389 8.23 -12.73 -10.25
N GLN A 390 8.75 -12.94 -9.05
CA GLN A 390 9.61 -14.06 -8.71
C GLN A 390 8.81 -15.30 -8.25
N LEU A 391 9.48 -16.44 -8.17
CA LEU A 391 8.86 -17.65 -7.60
C LEU A 391 8.65 -17.50 -6.09
N PRO A 392 7.64 -18.17 -5.48
CA PRO A 392 7.31 -18.02 -4.05
C PRO A 392 8.43 -18.36 -3.06
N LEU A 393 9.46 -19.09 -3.50
CA LEU A 393 10.61 -19.48 -2.69
C LEU A 393 11.81 -18.52 -2.85
N GLY A 394 11.67 -17.48 -3.68
CA GLY A 394 12.72 -16.52 -3.97
C GLY A 394 13.25 -15.86 -2.70
N SER A 395 14.57 -15.84 -2.53
CA SER A 395 15.25 -15.13 -1.44
C SER A 395 16.46 -14.41 -2.00
N PHE A 396 16.70 -13.19 -1.53
CA PHE A 396 17.78 -12.35 -2.05
C PHE A 396 18.13 -11.23 -1.06
N GLY A 397 19.42 -11.06 -0.79
CA GLY A 397 19.90 -10.17 0.27
C GLY A 397 19.44 -10.65 1.65
N ILE A 398 19.04 -9.70 2.50
CA ILE A 398 18.53 -9.95 3.85
C ILE A 398 17.09 -10.50 3.93
N SER A 399 16.39 -10.69 2.80
CA SER A 399 14.95 -11.04 2.82
C SER A 399 14.53 -12.03 1.72
N GLY A 400 13.25 -12.40 1.71
CA GLY A 400 12.68 -13.34 0.74
C GLY A 400 11.17 -13.29 0.66
N GLN A 401 10.60 -14.01 -0.32
CA GLN A 401 9.16 -14.15 -0.54
C GLN A 401 8.45 -15.05 0.47
N HIS A 402 9.21 -15.76 1.30
CA HIS A 402 8.65 -16.61 2.34
C HIS A 402 7.78 -15.78 3.28
N SER A 403 6.50 -16.15 3.36
CA SER A 403 5.55 -15.56 4.29
C SER A 403 5.84 -15.97 5.73
N VAL A 404 5.31 -15.17 6.65
CA VAL A 404 5.32 -15.48 8.10
C VAL A 404 4.12 -16.36 8.42
N PHE A 405 4.33 -17.35 9.30
CA PHE A 405 3.25 -18.10 9.94
C PHE A 405 3.63 -18.40 11.39
N ILE A 406 2.88 -17.84 12.34
CA ILE A 406 3.08 -18.00 13.78
C ILE A 406 1.72 -18.33 14.40
N MET A 407 1.71 -19.31 15.30
CA MET A 407 0.53 -19.68 16.08
C MET A 407 0.85 -19.60 17.58
N ALA A 408 -0.14 -19.20 18.38
CA ALA A 408 -0.06 -19.17 19.84
C ALA A 408 -1.46 -19.35 20.45
N GLY A 409 -1.52 -19.53 21.77
CA GLY A 409 -2.78 -19.63 22.50
C GLY A 409 -3.32 -21.06 22.60
N ALA A 410 -4.64 -21.17 22.72
CA ALA A 410 -5.35 -22.42 23.01
C ALA A 410 -5.08 -23.52 21.97
N GLY A 411 -4.80 -24.74 22.44
CA GLY A 411 -4.62 -25.93 21.58
C GLY A 411 -3.36 -25.94 20.72
N VAL A 412 -2.44 -24.98 20.89
CA VAL A 412 -1.21 -24.84 20.09
C VAL A 412 0.05 -25.14 20.92
N LYS A 413 0.96 -25.96 20.37
CA LYS A 413 2.23 -26.31 21.01
C LYS A 413 3.13 -25.09 21.19
N LYS A 414 3.78 -25.01 22.35
CA LYS A 414 4.70 -23.91 22.71
C LYS A 414 6.14 -24.23 22.35
N GLY A 415 6.90 -23.20 21.92
CA GLY A 415 8.35 -23.29 21.70
C GLY A 415 8.76 -24.19 20.54
N LEU A 416 7.86 -24.43 19.58
CA LEU A 416 8.08 -25.31 18.45
C LEU A 416 8.44 -24.51 17.19
N ALA A 417 9.59 -24.82 16.60
CA ALA A 417 9.89 -24.44 15.22
C ALA A 417 9.37 -25.54 14.28
N LEU A 418 8.42 -25.19 13.40
CA LEU A 418 7.84 -26.14 12.46
C LEU A 418 8.92 -26.69 11.51
N GLN A 419 8.91 -28.00 11.29
CA GLN A 419 9.87 -28.68 10.41
C GLN A 419 9.37 -28.81 8.98
N ARG A 420 8.04 -28.85 8.78
CA ARG A 420 7.46 -28.87 7.43
C ARG A 420 7.29 -27.48 6.84
N SER A 421 7.28 -27.41 5.51
CA SER A 421 6.73 -26.25 4.81
C SER A 421 5.23 -26.11 5.08
N VAL A 422 4.83 -24.88 5.35
CA VAL A 422 3.43 -24.45 5.48
C VAL A 422 3.10 -23.60 4.27
N ASN A 423 2.06 -23.98 3.53
CA ASN A 423 1.56 -23.16 2.45
C ASN A 423 0.52 -22.18 3.00
N VAL A 424 0.34 -21.00 2.39
CA VAL A 424 -0.73 -20.05 2.78
C VAL A 424 -2.12 -20.72 2.82
N VAL A 425 -2.38 -21.63 1.88
CA VAL A 425 -3.65 -22.39 1.84
C VAL A 425 -3.85 -23.35 3.02
N ASP A 426 -2.80 -23.67 3.78
CA ASP A 426 -2.86 -24.55 4.97
C ASP A 426 -3.43 -23.82 6.21
N VAL A 427 -3.47 -22.48 6.21
CA VAL A 427 -3.88 -21.67 7.37
C VAL A 427 -5.34 -21.93 7.74
N ILE A 428 -6.26 -21.79 6.79
CA ILE A 428 -7.71 -21.95 7.03
C ILE A 428 -8.09 -23.36 7.49
N PRO A 429 -7.67 -24.48 6.84
CA PRO A 429 -8.00 -25.81 7.35
C PRO A 429 -7.46 -26.04 8.77
N THR A 430 -6.29 -25.49 9.10
CA THR A 430 -5.74 -25.58 10.46
C THR A 430 -6.63 -24.86 11.47
N LEU A 431 -7.10 -23.65 11.15
CA LEU A 431 -8.04 -22.91 11.98
C LEU A 431 -9.39 -23.62 12.12
N CYS A 432 -9.96 -24.11 11.01
CA CYS A 432 -11.22 -24.87 11.05
C CYS A 432 -11.09 -26.10 11.96
N HIS A 433 -9.97 -26.81 11.88
CA HIS A 433 -9.71 -27.96 12.74
C HIS A 433 -9.57 -27.58 14.22
N LEU A 434 -8.94 -26.46 14.56
CA LEU A 434 -8.80 -26.00 15.95
C LEU A 434 -10.11 -25.50 16.55
N LEU A 435 -10.94 -24.84 15.74
CA LEU A 435 -12.21 -24.26 16.17
C LEU A 435 -13.39 -25.26 16.13
N GLY A 436 -13.18 -26.47 15.62
CA GLY A 436 -14.25 -27.45 15.43
C GLY A 436 -15.23 -27.07 14.33
N TRP A 437 -14.79 -26.23 13.39
CA TRP A 437 -15.62 -25.68 12.33
C TRP A 437 -15.64 -26.58 11.10
N PRO A 438 -16.72 -26.55 10.31
CA PRO A 438 -16.77 -27.27 9.05
C PRO A 438 -15.70 -26.77 8.09
N MET A 439 -15.07 -27.70 7.38
CA MET A 439 -14.12 -27.37 6.33
C MET A 439 -14.83 -26.69 5.15
N PRO A 440 -14.26 -25.60 4.57
CA PRO A 440 -14.74 -25.06 3.32
C PRO A 440 -14.75 -26.13 2.22
N ARG A 441 -15.77 -26.13 1.36
CA ARG A 441 -15.96 -27.17 0.32
C ARG A 441 -14.79 -27.32 -0.65
N ASN A 442 -14.10 -26.22 -0.93
CA ASN A 442 -13.02 -26.14 -1.92
C ASN A 442 -11.65 -25.99 -1.22
N VAL A 443 -11.48 -26.55 -0.03
CA VAL A 443 -10.21 -26.50 0.69
C VAL A 443 -9.18 -27.38 -0.02
N GLU A 444 -8.05 -26.79 -0.40
CA GLU A 444 -6.92 -27.51 -1.01
C GLU A 444 -5.76 -27.70 -0.03
N GLY A 445 -5.66 -26.82 0.96
CA GLY A 445 -4.65 -26.88 2.00
C GLY A 445 -4.87 -28.04 2.97
N LYS A 446 -3.84 -28.28 3.78
CA LYS A 446 -3.77 -29.40 4.70
C LYS A 446 -3.53 -28.88 6.12
N ILE A 447 -4.15 -29.52 7.09
CA ILE A 447 -4.01 -29.18 8.51
C ILE A 447 -2.53 -29.29 8.93
N VAL A 448 -2.03 -28.27 9.63
CA VAL A 448 -0.69 -28.25 10.22
C VAL A 448 -0.72 -28.97 11.57
N TYR A 449 -0.94 -30.29 11.57
CA TYR A 449 -1.01 -31.09 12.81
C TYR A 449 0.24 -30.99 13.72
N GLU A 450 1.39 -30.64 13.12
CA GLU A 450 2.61 -30.39 13.86
C GLU A 450 2.43 -29.30 14.93
N SER A 451 1.66 -28.24 14.65
CA SER A 451 1.45 -27.12 15.57
C SER A 451 0.42 -27.38 16.68
N ILE A 452 -0.39 -28.44 16.57
CA ILE A 452 -1.55 -28.68 17.45
C ILE A 452 -1.15 -29.58 18.63
N GLU A 453 -1.54 -29.22 19.85
CA GLU A 453 -1.25 -29.99 21.08
C GLU A 453 -1.92 -31.38 21.08
N ASP A 454 -3.22 -31.42 20.82
CA ASP A 454 -4.01 -32.64 20.70
C ASP A 454 -4.73 -32.71 19.34
N PRO A 455 -4.13 -33.34 18.32
CA PRO A 455 -4.75 -33.51 17.01
C PRO A 455 -6.10 -34.25 17.00
N ASN A 456 -6.42 -34.97 18.07
CA ASN A 456 -7.62 -35.82 18.18
C ASN A 456 -8.67 -35.25 19.14
N TRP A 457 -8.54 -33.97 19.53
CA TRP A 457 -9.42 -33.35 20.52
C TRP A 457 -10.92 -33.48 20.17
N HIS A 458 -11.26 -33.43 18.87
CA HIS A 458 -12.62 -33.50 18.34
C HIS A 458 -13.23 -34.92 18.36
N LEU A 459 -12.45 -35.95 18.70
CA LEU A 459 -12.90 -37.34 18.81
C LEU A 459 -13.35 -37.72 20.24
N LYS A 460 -13.22 -36.80 21.20
CA LYS A 460 -13.43 -37.05 22.63
C LYS A 460 -14.85 -36.78 23.10
#